data_AF-A0A6N7Q779-F1
#
_entry.id   AF-A0A6N7Q779-F1
#
_cell.length_a   1.000
_cell.length_b   1.000
_cell.length_c   1.000
_cell.angle_alpha   90.00
_cell.angle_beta   90.00
_cell.angle_gamma   90.00
#
_symmetry.space_group_name_H-M   'P 1'
#
loop_
_entity.id
_entity.type
_entity.pdbx_description
1 polymer ?
#
loop_
_entity_poly.entity_id
_entity_poly.type
_entity_poly.pdbx_seq_one_letter_code
_entity_poly.pdbx_strand_id
1 'polypeptide(L)'
;MPNNLEPIALDVLVHDCTALAPFLVDLPEGARRGMRSEQEGFFDVVSEIHTNQAALGDKAGITKADFDAFQESNTRVAMIDAHLPAIKKLVERMEETRALEDDKRQRLAHAFADSVDRRARTMGDKNLLAKYERTRKYRSAIALKAVKTRAKNAAQAEAAETPSQP
;
A
#
# COMPACT_ATOMS: atom_id res chain seq x y z
N MET A 1 19.10 30.30 -3.54
CA MET A 1 18.24 29.28 -2.91
C MET A 1 16.81 29.72 -3.13
N PRO A 2 15.99 28.99 -3.91
CA PRO A 2 14.57 29.35 -4.02
C PRO A 2 13.90 29.21 -2.64
N ASN A 3 13.17 30.24 -2.24
CA ASN A 3 12.48 30.36 -0.96
C ASN A 3 11.32 29.35 -0.88
N ASN A 4 11.44 28.32 -0.05
CA ASN A 4 10.34 27.39 0.28
C ASN A 4 9.35 27.98 1.30
N LEU A 5 9.06 29.29 1.23
CA LEU A 5 8.17 29.99 2.17
C LEU A 5 6.95 30.60 1.47
N GLU A 6 6.50 30.02 0.35
CA GLU A 6 5.16 30.35 -0.13
C GLU A 6 4.12 29.76 0.83
N PRO A 7 3.15 30.57 1.30
CA PRO A 7 2.13 30.08 2.22
C PRO A 7 1.27 29.03 1.51
N ILE A 8 1.28 27.81 2.05
CA ILE A 8 0.41 26.72 1.60
C ILE A 8 -1.03 27.13 1.92
N ALA A 9 -1.90 27.16 0.92
CA ALA A 9 -3.32 27.43 1.13
C ALA A 9 -3.93 26.39 2.09
N LEU A 10 -4.70 26.87 3.07
CA LEU A 10 -5.22 26.08 4.21
C LEU A 10 -6.07 24.86 3.81
N ASP A 11 -6.57 24.82 2.57
CA ASP A 11 -7.43 23.74 2.05
C ASP A 11 -6.70 22.72 1.16
N VAL A 12 -5.36 22.79 1.07
CA VAL A 12 -4.58 21.88 0.22
C VAL A 12 -3.83 20.86 1.07
N LEU A 13 -4.09 19.58 0.82
CA LEU A 13 -3.35 18.48 1.43
C LEU A 13 -1.98 18.34 0.76
N VAL A 14 -0.96 19.02 1.30
CA VAL A 14 0.42 19.00 0.80
C VAL A 14 1.34 18.36 1.83
N HIS A 15 2.23 17.46 1.39
CA HIS A 15 3.39 17.03 2.14
C HIS A 15 4.64 17.26 1.28
N ASP A 16 5.41 18.30 1.61
CA ASP A 16 6.57 18.72 0.83
C ASP A 16 7.81 17.88 1.17
N CYS A 17 8.30 17.12 0.18
CA CYS A 17 9.53 16.32 0.25
C CYS A 17 10.63 16.86 -0.68
N THR A 18 10.51 18.10 -1.18
CA THR A 18 11.45 18.67 -2.15
C THR A 18 12.89 18.63 -1.67
N ALA A 19 13.12 18.81 -0.36
CA ALA A 19 14.43 18.73 0.26
C ALA A 19 15.09 17.33 0.16
N LEU A 20 14.30 16.27 -0.02
CA LEU A 20 14.82 14.90 -0.18
C LEU A 20 15.22 14.58 -1.62
N ALA A 21 14.65 15.30 -2.60
CA ALA A 21 14.80 15.03 -4.04
C ALA A 21 16.25 14.86 -4.51
N PRO A 22 17.25 15.61 -4.02
CA PRO A 22 18.64 15.46 -4.47
C PRO A 22 19.27 14.10 -4.16
N PHE A 23 18.73 13.33 -3.21
CA PHE A 23 19.35 12.08 -2.74
C PHE A 23 18.40 10.88 -2.65
N LEU A 24 17.11 11.05 -2.99
CA LEU A 24 16.20 9.91 -3.09
C LEU A 24 16.60 8.98 -4.25
N VAL A 25 16.53 7.68 -3.99
CA VAL A 25 16.86 6.64 -4.96
C VAL A 25 15.74 5.60 -5.01
N ASP A 26 15.41 5.17 -6.23
CA ASP A 26 14.55 4.02 -6.45
C ASP A 26 15.42 2.77 -6.65
N LEU A 27 15.42 1.91 -5.63
CA LEU A 27 16.20 0.69 -5.65
C LEU A 27 15.45 -0.42 -6.41
N PRO A 28 16.12 -1.18 -7.28
CA PRO A 28 15.46 -2.27 -7.99
C PRO A 28 14.98 -3.36 -7.02
N GLU A 29 14.02 -4.17 -7.48
CA GLU A 29 13.46 -5.25 -6.67
C GLU A 29 14.56 -6.17 -6.11
N GLY A 30 14.50 -6.44 -4.81
CA GLY A 30 15.48 -7.28 -4.11
C GLY A 30 16.81 -6.60 -3.77
N ALA A 31 17.12 -5.39 -4.25
CA ALA A 31 18.39 -4.71 -3.97
C ALA A 31 18.60 -4.36 -2.50
N ARG A 32 17.53 -4.33 -1.70
CA ARG A 32 17.62 -4.16 -0.23
C ARG A 32 18.21 -5.39 0.49
N ARG A 33 18.30 -6.55 -0.18
CA ARG A 33 18.82 -7.78 0.42
C ARG A 33 20.33 -7.65 0.64
N GLY A 34 20.77 -7.88 1.88
CA GLY A 34 22.19 -7.80 2.26
C GLY A 34 22.67 -6.40 2.64
N MET A 35 21.81 -5.37 2.55
CA MET A 35 22.11 -4.06 3.13
C MET A 35 22.17 -4.17 4.66
N ARG A 36 23.10 -3.44 5.28
CA ARG A 36 23.19 -3.34 6.75
C ARG A 36 22.04 -2.49 7.26
N SER A 37 21.46 -2.90 8.39
CA SER A 37 20.49 -2.10 9.13
C SER A 37 21.11 -1.62 10.43
N GLU A 38 20.59 -0.50 10.93
CA GLU A 38 20.83 -0.06 12.30
C GLU A 38 20.54 -1.20 13.28
N GLN A 39 21.39 -1.31 14.31
CA GLN A 39 21.27 -2.28 15.39
C GLN A 39 21.05 -1.53 16.71
N GLU A 40 20.60 -2.25 17.74
CA GLU A 40 20.49 -1.69 19.08
C GLU A 40 21.81 -1.06 19.55
N GLY A 41 21.73 0.13 20.16
CA GLY A 41 22.88 0.89 20.64
C GLY A 41 23.60 1.73 19.58
N PHE A 42 23.12 1.78 18.33
CA PHE A 42 23.79 2.58 17.29
C PHE A 42 23.82 4.09 17.59
N PHE A 43 22.80 4.62 18.26
CA PHE A 43 22.82 6.01 18.74
C PHE A 43 24.03 6.33 19.62
N ASP A 44 24.38 5.43 20.54
CA ASP A 44 25.53 5.60 21.42
C ASP A 44 26.84 5.54 20.63
N VAL A 45 26.92 4.66 19.62
CA VAL A 45 28.05 4.59 18.70
C VAL A 45 28.21 5.89 17.91
N VAL A 46 27.12 6.45 17.38
CA VAL A 46 27.13 7.75 16.68
C VAL A 46 27.67 8.83 17.62
N SER A 47 27.15 8.89 18.85
CA SER A 47 27.59 9.86 19.87
C SER A 47 29.07 9.72 20.22
N GLU A 48 29.56 8.49 20.37
CA GLU A 48 30.97 8.19 20.63
C GLU A 48 31.87 8.68 19.48
N ILE A 49 31.51 8.36 18.24
CA ILE A 49 32.25 8.79 17.04
C ILE A 49 32.31 10.32 16.99
N HIS A 50 31.18 11.00 17.18
CA HIS A 50 31.14 12.46 17.18
C HIS A 50 32.02 13.09 18.26
N THR A 51 32.02 12.50 19.46
CA THR A 51 32.79 13.01 20.61
C THR A 51 34.30 12.82 20.40
N ASN A 52 34.71 11.68 19.85
CA ASN A 52 36.12 11.30 19.76
C ASN A 52 36.81 11.79 18.49
N GLN A 53 36.07 12.11 17.42
CA GLN A 53 36.65 12.38 16.10
C GLN A 53 37.73 13.47 16.13
N ALA A 54 37.47 14.59 16.80
CA ALA A 54 38.40 15.73 16.82
C ALA A 54 39.75 15.41 17.51
N ALA A 55 39.75 14.52 18.49
CA ALA A 55 40.94 14.19 19.28
C ALA A 55 41.67 12.93 18.79
N LEU A 56 40.93 11.94 18.28
CA LEU A 56 41.44 10.60 17.99
C LEU A 56 41.26 10.16 16.53
N GLY A 57 40.48 10.90 15.72
CA GLY A 57 40.16 10.51 14.33
C GLY A 57 41.40 10.24 13.48
N ASP A 58 42.38 11.17 13.49
CA ASP A 58 43.63 11.03 12.73
C ASP A 58 44.43 9.79 13.19
N LYS A 59 44.46 9.52 14.49
CA LYS A 59 45.16 8.34 15.05
C LYS A 59 44.44 7.04 14.70
N ALA A 60 43.13 7.08 14.55
CA ALA A 60 42.30 5.96 14.11
C ALA A 60 42.32 5.77 12.58
N GLY A 61 42.96 6.67 11.83
CA GLY A 61 42.97 6.63 10.37
C GLY A 61 41.65 7.03 9.72
N ILE A 62 40.76 7.71 10.47
CA ILE A 62 39.48 8.20 9.94
C ILE A 62 39.75 9.53 9.24
N THR A 63 39.62 9.56 7.91
CA THR A 63 39.82 10.80 7.17
C THR A 63 38.68 11.77 7.41
N LYS A 64 38.94 13.07 7.19
CA LYS A 64 37.88 14.08 7.21
C LYS A 64 36.74 13.73 6.23
N ALA A 65 37.08 13.23 5.04
CA ALA A 65 36.09 12.86 4.04
C ALA A 65 35.16 11.72 4.50
N ASP A 66 35.72 10.70 5.19
CA ASP A 66 34.92 9.59 5.73
C ASP A 66 33.96 10.08 6.81
N PHE A 67 34.43 10.95 7.70
CA PHE A 67 33.60 11.51 8.76
C PHE A 67 32.51 12.44 8.21
N ASP A 68 32.85 13.31 7.25
CA ASP A 68 31.89 14.18 6.58
C ASP A 68 30.79 13.35 5.87
N ALA A 69 31.16 12.25 5.19
CA ALA A 69 30.21 11.34 4.56
C ALA A 69 29.31 10.62 5.57
N PHE A 70 29.85 10.23 6.73
CA PHE A 70 29.07 9.65 7.83
C PHE A 70 28.04 10.64 8.37
N GLN A 71 28.44 11.90 8.61
CA GLN A 71 27.54 12.96 9.07
C GLN A 71 26.43 13.26 8.05
N GLU A 72 26.80 13.30 6.77
CA GLU A 72 25.83 13.49 5.70
C GLU A 72 24.81 12.35 5.66
N SER A 73 25.27 11.10 5.79
CA SER A 73 24.39 9.93 5.85
C SER A 73 23.43 9.99 7.04
N ASN A 74 23.92 10.31 8.25
CA ASN A 74 23.08 10.46 9.44
C ASN A 74 22.02 11.54 9.25
N THR A 75 22.41 12.69 8.67
CA THR A 75 21.48 13.79 8.38
C THR A 75 20.38 13.34 7.41
N ARG A 76 20.75 12.65 6.32
CA ARG A 76 19.78 12.16 5.33
C ARG A 76 18.81 11.15 5.91
N VAL A 77 19.28 10.22 6.75
CA VAL A 77 18.42 9.25 7.45
C VAL A 77 17.44 9.98 8.38
N ALA A 78 17.92 10.92 9.20
CA ALA A 78 17.06 11.69 10.10
C ALA A 78 15.99 12.51 9.34
N MET A 79 16.35 13.09 8.18
CA MET A 79 15.37 13.76 7.32
C MET A 79 14.30 12.77 6.83
N ILE A 80 14.69 11.59 6.35
CA ILE A 80 13.73 10.56 5.91
C ILE A 80 12.81 10.16 7.07
N ASP A 81 13.35 9.90 8.25
CA ASP A 81 12.59 9.45 9.41
C ASP A 81 11.63 10.51 9.94
N ALA A 82 11.94 11.80 9.79
CA ALA A 82 11.02 12.88 10.12
C ALA A 82 9.78 12.90 9.21
N HIS A 83 9.92 12.54 7.93
CA HIS A 83 8.83 12.54 6.95
C HIS A 83 8.03 11.23 6.91
N LEU A 84 8.69 10.08 7.13
CA LEU A 84 8.10 8.75 6.97
C LEU A 84 6.77 8.53 7.71
N PRO A 85 6.58 8.95 8.98
CA PRO A 85 5.33 8.73 9.70
C PRO A 85 4.13 9.41 9.02
N ALA A 86 4.30 10.66 8.57
CA ALA A 86 3.26 11.42 7.90
C ALA A 86 2.90 10.80 6.54
N ILE A 87 3.91 10.38 5.76
CA ILE A 87 3.72 9.71 4.47
C ILE A 87 2.98 8.38 4.65
N LYS A 88 3.41 7.55 5.60
CA LYS A 88 2.74 6.27 5.91
C LYS A 88 1.26 6.48 6.26
N LYS A 89 0.96 7.49 7.08
CA LYS A 89 -0.43 7.80 7.43
C LYS A 89 -1.24 8.31 6.24
N LEU A 90 -0.63 9.09 5.35
CA LEU A 90 -1.29 9.53 4.12
C LEU A 90 -1.65 8.34 3.22
N VAL A 91 -0.71 7.39 3.04
CA VAL A 91 -0.95 6.14 2.29
C VAL A 91 -2.08 5.34 2.92
N GLU A 92 -2.07 5.14 4.24
CA GLU A 92 -3.14 4.45 4.98
C GLU A 92 -4.51 5.09 4.70
N ARG A 93 -4.63 6.41 4.83
CA ARG A 93 -5.88 7.14 4.56
C ARG A 93 -6.35 6.97 3.11
N MET A 94 -5.43 6.93 2.15
CA MET A 94 -5.77 6.71 0.74
C MET A 94 -6.27 5.27 0.50
N GLU A 95 -5.66 4.28 1.15
CA GLU A 95 -6.10 2.88 1.08
C GLU A 95 -7.49 2.69 1.71
N GLU A 96 -7.73 3.27 2.90
CA GLU A 96 -9.03 3.26 3.57
C GLU A 96 -10.11 3.95 2.72
N THR A 97 -9.80 5.13 2.17
CA THR A 97 -10.73 5.87 1.31
C THR A 97 -11.05 5.08 0.04
N ARG A 98 -10.04 4.45 -0.57
CA ARG A 98 -10.23 3.57 -1.73
C ARG A 98 -11.14 2.40 -1.38
N ALA A 99 -10.96 1.76 -0.22
CA ALA A 99 -11.80 0.65 0.21
C ALA A 99 -13.26 1.08 0.42
N LEU A 100 -13.47 2.25 1.04
CA LEU A 100 -14.80 2.83 1.24
C LEU A 100 -15.51 3.13 -0.09
N GLU A 101 -14.84 3.81 -1.01
CA GLU A 101 -15.41 4.13 -2.32
C GLU A 101 -15.60 2.88 -3.19
N ASP A 102 -14.76 1.86 -3.05
CA ASP A 102 -14.97 0.57 -3.72
C ASP A 102 -16.23 -0.14 -3.19
N ASP A 103 -16.42 -0.25 -1.87
CA ASP A 103 -17.65 -0.83 -1.28
C ASP A 103 -18.90 -0.10 -1.77
N LYS A 104 -18.89 1.24 -1.72
CA LYS A 104 -19.97 2.07 -2.24
C LYS A 104 -20.25 1.80 -3.72
N ARG A 105 -19.21 1.72 -4.55
CA ARG A 105 -19.34 1.41 -5.97
C ARG A 105 -19.93 0.01 -6.20
N GLN A 106 -19.52 -0.98 -5.41
CA GLN A 106 -20.08 -2.33 -5.48
C GLN A 106 -21.57 -2.36 -5.10
N ARG A 107 -21.94 -1.72 -3.98
CA ARG A 107 -23.35 -1.61 -3.55
C ARG A 107 -24.21 -0.96 -4.62
N LEU A 108 -23.72 0.11 -5.23
CA LEU A 108 -24.42 0.79 -6.34
C LEU A 108 -24.56 -0.13 -7.55
N ALA A 109 -23.52 -0.87 -7.95
CA ALA A 109 -23.59 -1.82 -9.05
C ALA A 109 -24.65 -2.91 -8.81
N HIS A 110 -24.75 -3.42 -7.57
CA HIS A 110 -25.79 -4.37 -7.17
C HIS A 110 -27.19 -3.74 -7.25
N ALA A 111 -27.37 -2.54 -6.68
CA ALA A 111 -28.65 -1.82 -6.71
C ALA A 111 -29.09 -1.51 -8.15
N PHE A 112 -28.16 -1.19 -9.05
CA PHE A 112 -28.46 -0.97 -10.46
C PHE A 112 -28.94 -2.25 -11.15
N ALA A 113 -28.29 -3.39 -10.89
CA ALA A 113 -28.76 -4.68 -11.41
C ALA A 113 -30.19 -5.02 -10.94
N ASP A 114 -30.50 -4.78 -9.66
CA ASP A 114 -31.84 -4.99 -9.11
C ASP A 114 -32.89 -4.07 -9.74
N SER A 115 -32.55 -2.79 -9.90
CA SER A 115 -33.42 -1.80 -10.55
C SER A 115 -33.73 -2.17 -12.00
N VAL A 116 -32.71 -2.61 -12.75
CA VAL A 116 -32.84 -3.11 -14.13
C VAL A 116 -33.77 -4.31 -14.18
N ASP A 117 -33.56 -5.32 -13.33
CA ASP A 117 -34.40 -6.52 -13.30
C ASP A 117 -35.86 -6.17 -12.97
N ARG A 118 -36.08 -5.29 -11.97
CA ARG A 118 -37.41 -4.85 -11.58
C ARG A 118 -38.11 -4.10 -12.71
N ARG A 119 -37.44 -3.13 -13.32
CA ARG A 119 -38.02 -2.29 -14.38
C ARG A 119 -38.32 -3.10 -15.65
N ALA A 120 -37.43 -4.01 -16.05
CA ALA A 120 -37.67 -4.90 -17.17
C ALA A 120 -38.90 -5.80 -16.96
N ARG A 121 -39.10 -6.31 -15.72
CA ARG A 121 -40.30 -7.09 -15.38
C ARG A 121 -41.58 -6.25 -15.43
N THR A 122 -41.55 -5.04 -14.86
CA THR A 122 -42.72 -4.16 -14.82
C THR A 122 -43.12 -3.64 -16.21
N MET A 123 -42.13 -3.32 -17.06
CA MET A 123 -42.37 -2.75 -18.40
C MET A 123 -42.40 -3.79 -19.52
N GLY A 124 -42.06 -5.06 -19.23
CA GLY A 124 -41.94 -6.12 -20.24
C GLY A 124 -40.76 -5.96 -21.22
N ASP A 125 -39.83 -5.04 -20.95
CA ASP A 125 -38.73 -4.72 -21.87
C ASP A 125 -37.55 -5.69 -21.71
N LYS A 126 -37.51 -6.70 -22.58
CA LYS A 126 -36.42 -7.68 -22.65
C LYS A 126 -35.11 -7.09 -23.20
N ASN A 127 -35.16 -6.00 -23.96
CA ASN A 127 -33.97 -5.34 -24.51
C ASN A 127 -33.13 -4.70 -23.39
N LEU A 128 -33.79 -4.18 -22.36
CA LEU A 128 -33.15 -3.64 -21.16
C LEU A 128 -32.28 -4.70 -20.45
N LEU A 129 -32.77 -5.95 -20.35
CA LEU A 129 -32.03 -7.05 -19.74
C LEU A 129 -30.77 -7.43 -20.52
N ALA A 130 -30.82 -7.38 -21.85
CA ALA A 130 -29.70 -7.68 -22.73
C ALA A 130 -28.61 -6.61 -22.62
N LYS A 131 -28.99 -5.32 -22.61
CA LYS A 131 -28.04 -4.20 -22.50
C LYS A 131 -27.26 -4.18 -21.17
N TYR A 132 -27.86 -4.66 -20.09
CA TYR A 132 -27.25 -4.71 -18.76
C TYR A 132 -26.79 -6.10 -18.33
N GLU A 133 -26.57 -7.03 -19.28
CA GLU A 133 -26.23 -8.42 -19.00
C GLU A 133 -25.02 -8.57 -18.07
N ARG A 134 -23.94 -7.81 -18.30
CA ARG A 134 -22.71 -7.88 -17.49
C ARG A 134 -22.95 -7.48 -16.03
N THR A 135 -23.67 -6.38 -15.79
CA THR A 135 -24.01 -5.90 -14.45
C THR A 135 -24.86 -6.93 -13.70
N ARG A 136 -25.83 -7.54 -14.40
CA ARG A 136 -26.69 -8.59 -13.83
C ARG A 136 -25.91 -9.87 -13.51
N LYS A 137 -25.02 -10.30 -14.41
CA LYS A 137 -24.12 -11.44 -14.19
C LYS A 137 -23.15 -11.19 -13.04
N TYR A 138 -22.65 -9.96 -12.90
CA TYR A 138 -21.79 -9.58 -11.79
C TYR A 138 -22.49 -9.76 -10.44
N ARG A 139 -23.73 -9.25 -10.30
CA ARG A 139 -24.54 -9.44 -9.09
C ARG A 139 -24.71 -10.92 -8.71
N SER A 140 -24.93 -11.79 -9.70
CA SER A 140 -25.17 -13.21 -9.47
C SER A 140 -23.92 -14.08 -9.36
N ALA A 141 -22.73 -13.53 -9.61
CA ALA A 141 -21.48 -14.30 -9.65
C ALA A 141 -21.19 -15.04 -8.33
N ILE A 142 -21.40 -14.39 -7.18
CA ILE A 142 -21.18 -15.00 -5.86
C ILE A 142 -22.18 -16.13 -5.61
N ALA A 143 -23.47 -15.90 -5.89
CA ALA A 143 -24.50 -16.92 -5.74
C ALA A 143 -24.23 -18.14 -6.65
N LEU A 144 -23.83 -17.90 -7.90
CA LEU A 144 -23.47 -18.96 -8.85
C LEU A 144 -22.25 -19.77 -8.37
N LYS A 145 -21.23 -19.10 -7.80
CA LYS A 145 -20.08 -19.78 -7.22
C LYS A 145 -20.48 -20.64 -6.02
N ALA A 146 -21.32 -20.11 -5.12
CA ALA A 146 -21.81 -20.86 -3.96
C ALA A 146 -22.60 -22.11 -4.34
N VAL A 147 -23.49 -22.01 -5.36
CA VAL A 147 -24.22 -23.18 -5.89
C VAL A 147 -23.27 -24.22 -6.45
N LYS A 148 -22.27 -23.80 -7.26
CA LYS A 148 -21.26 -24.72 -7.81
C LYS A 148 -20.46 -25.42 -6.71
N THR A 149 -20.06 -24.69 -5.67
CA THR A 149 -19.34 -25.28 -4.52
C THR A 149 -20.21 -26.30 -3.79
N ARG A 150 -21.48 -25.99 -3.52
CA ARG A 150 -22.42 -26.94 -2.87
C ARG A 150 -22.60 -28.22 -3.68
N ALA A 151 -22.81 -28.08 -4.99
CA ALA A 151 -22.95 -29.23 -5.89
C ALA A 151 -21.68 -30.11 -5.93
N LYS A 152 -20.49 -29.48 -5.97
CA LYS A 152 -19.22 -30.21 -5.92
C LYS A 152 -19.04 -30.96 -4.60
N ASN A 153 -19.37 -30.34 -3.48
CA ASN A 153 -19.24 -30.99 -2.17
C ASN A 153 -20.23 -32.16 -2.01
N ALA A 154 -21.47 -32.02 -2.51
CA ALA A 154 -22.44 -33.10 -2.53
C ALA A 154 -21.95 -34.29 -3.38
N ALA A 155 -21.47 -34.03 -4.60
CA ALA A 155 -20.91 -35.08 -5.45
C ALA A 155 -19.66 -35.76 -4.86
N GLN A 156 -18.82 -35.01 -4.13
CA GLN A 156 -17.67 -35.58 -3.41
C GLN A 156 -18.08 -36.41 -2.20
N ALA A 157 -19.16 -36.03 -1.50
CA ALA A 157 -19.72 -36.82 -0.41
C ALA A 157 -20.33 -38.13 -0.91
N GLU A 158 -21.13 -38.08 -1.99
CA GLU A 158 -21.70 -39.27 -2.64
C GLU A 158 -20.61 -40.23 -3.17
N ALA A 159 -19.52 -39.69 -3.73
CA ALA A 159 -18.38 -40.49 -4.16
C ALA A 159 -17.57 -41.10 -3.00
N ALA A 160 -17.54 -40.45 -1.82
CA ALA A 160 -16.83 -40.93 -0.63
C ALA A 160 -17.63 -41.99 0.15
N GLU A 161 -18.96 -42.04 0.01
CA GLU A 161 -19.81 -43.10 0.57
C GLU A 161 -19.81 -44.39 -0.28
N THR A 162 -19.21 -44.35 -1.48
CA THR A 162 -19.09 -45.50 -2.38
C THR A 162 -17.64 -46.02 -2.46
N PRO A 163 -17.01 -46.41 -1.34
CA PRO A 163 -16.15 -47.59 -1.41
C PRO A 163 -16.19 -48.41 -0.11
N SER A 164 -17.08 -49.40 -0.03
CA SER A 164 -16.84 -50.64 0.72
C SER A 164 -17.97 -51.63 0.45
N GLN A 165 -17.74 -52.58 -0.45
CA GLN A 165 -18.15 -53.96 -0.17
C GLN A 165 -17.02 -54.89 -0.62
N PRO A 166 -16.67 -55.90 0.21
CA PRO A 166 -15.54 -56.82 0.02
C PRO A 166 -15.72 -57.77 -1.17
#